data_AF-A0A849IGS5-F1
#
_entry.id   AF-A0A849IGS5-F1
#
_cell.length_a   1.000
_cell.length_b   1.000
_cell.length_c   1.000
_cell.angle_alpha   90.00
_cell.angle_beta   90.00
_cell.angle_gamma   90.00
#
_symmetry.space_group_name_H-M   'P 1'
#
loop_
_entity.id
_entity.type
_entity.pdbx_description
1 polymer ?
#
loop_
_entity_poly.entity_id
_entity_poly.type
_entity_poly.pdbx_seq_one_letter_code
_entity_poly.pdbx_strand_id
1 'polypeptide(L)'
;MELVGSIDVDAAPVLSELSSLKDGERMVLDFTRLQRVNSMGLAQLLKVFEELKARRIRIEVQNMNRMVNMLFKMTGMNRFLGVGEGAKVEPAQVPVVQSEGDAAEEPIPGEKLNFMVSLQSSQQLSGWYFMNTYLQRQLGRPIRFEPVHGALGQSGTMLKGNPDIVFAKPFDACALMQQRGFIPLLRPKAMVDEICILSRAADARQKLSEFGNARIAVAASSDSFVYLLGRFLLDESGIDSDSIEFDFAGTEVKAMRLLIDEEVDMVIMLSEAYKNLSGLVRSMTRLLDETDSCYAFPLLCASPQLKSIHAQLKKIMQAMEEEPRGRLVLQDTLLSGWMEPLADEIRMLLMLFSRYSAPEKVEA
;
A
#
# COMPACT_ATOMS: atom_id res chain seq x y z
N MET A 1 29.88 4.59 0.03
CA MET A 1 29.29 4.70 1.38
C MET A 1 28.35 3.54 1.57
N GLU A 2 28.47 2.84 2.70
CA GLU A 2 27.63 1.69 3.04
C GLU A 2 26.40 2.16 3.81
N LEU A 3 25.21 1.75 3.36
CA LEU A 3 23.95 2.00 4.07
C LEU A 3 23.61 0.76 4.90
N VAL A 4 23.47 0.93 6.21
CA VAL A 4 23.26 -0.16 7.17
C VAL A 4 21.94 0.05 7.90
N GLY A 5 21.16 -1.02 8.05
CA GLY A 5 19.91 -1.00 8.82
C GLY A 5 18.68 -0.71 7.98
N SER A 6 17.73 0.07 8.51
CA SER A 6 16.51 0.47 7.80
C SER A 6 16.57 1.93 7.38
N ILE A 7 16.04 2.24 6.20
CA ILE A 7 15.78 3.62 5.79
C ILE A 7 14.30 3.89 6.00
N ASP A 8 14.01 4.80 6.93
CA ASP A 8 12.68 5.26 7.28
C ASP A 8 12.69 6.77 7.58
N VAL A 9 11.71 7.25 8.34
CA VAL A 9 11.60 8.67 8.70
C VAL A 9 12.81 9.15 9.52
N ASP A 10 13.42 8.27 10.32
CA ASP A 10 14.53 8.61 11.21
C ASP A 10 15.87 8.66 10.48
N ALA A 11 15.92 8.18 9.23
CA ALA A 11 17.12 8.24 8.39
C ALA A 11 17.40 9.66 7.85
N ALA A 12 16.47 10.61 7.95
CA ALA A 12 16.58 11.94 7.36
C ALA A 12 17.86 12.72 7.76
N PRO A 13 18.28 12.77 9.04
CA PRO A 13 19.51 13.47 9.43
C PRO A 13 20.75 12.87 8.78
N VAL A 14 20.87 11.53 8.80
CA VAL A 14 22.00 10.80 8.22
C VAL A 14 22.04 10.98 6.70
N LEU A 15 20.89 10.88 6.03
CA LEU A 15 20.81 11.06 4.58
C LEU A 15 21.10 12.50 4.16
N SER A 16 20.79 13.50 4.98
CA SER A 16 21.14 14.90 4.69
C SER A 16 22.65 15.19 4.70
N GLU A 17 23.44 14.38 5.42
CA GLU A 17 24.90 14.49 5.39
C GLU A 17 25.47 14.10 4.02
N LEU A 18 24.75 13.30 3.23
CA LEU A 18 25.10 12.97 1.84
C LEU A 18 25.10 14.23 0.96
N SER A 19 24.29 15.23 1.30
CA SER A 19 24.23 16.52 0.60
C SER A 19 25.44 17.42 0.90
N SER A 20 26.43 16.99 1.69
CA SER A 20 27.65 17.77 2.00
C SER A 20 28.83 17.54 1.03
N LEU A 21 28.70 16.59 0.09
CA LEU A 21 29.73 16.27 -0.91
C LEU A 21 30.03 17.44 -1.85
N LYS A 22 31.21 17.50 -2.47
CA LYS A 22 31.58 18.60 -3.39
C LYS A 22 30.95 18.38 -4.77
N ASP A 23 30.70 19.49 -5.49
CA ASP A 23 30.09 19.45 -6.82
C ASP A 23 30.96 18.64 -7.82
N GLY A 24 30.31 17.78 -8.61
CA GLY A 24 30.96 16.98 -9.66
C GLY A 24 31.62 15.67 -9.20
N GLU A 25 31.50 15.30 -7.93
CA GLU A 25 31.98 14.01 -7.41
C GLU A 25 31.04 12.84 -7.80
N ARG A 26 31.57 11.61 -7.70
CA ARG A 26 30.81 10.36 -7.84
C ARG A 26 30.53 9.80 -6.46
N MET A 27 29.27 9.50 -6.17
CA MET A 27 28.84 8.86 -4.94
C MET A 27 28.37 7.44 -5.25
N VAL A 28 29.02 6.46 -4.64
CA VAL A 28 28.60 5.05 -4.68
C VAL A 28 27.92 4.72 -3.36
N LEU A 29 26.65 4.31 -3.41
CA LEU A 29 25.88 3.82 -2.27
C LEU A 29 25.83 2.30 -2.31
N ASP A 30 26.30 1.64 -1.25
CA ASP A 30 26.28 0.19 -1.12
C ASP A 30 25.12 -0.23 -0.21
N PHE A 31 24.23 -1.05 -0.74
CA PHE A 31 23.00 -1.52 -0.09
C PHE A 31 23.14 -2.92 0.50
N THR A 32 24.35 -3.51 0.51
CA THR A 32 24.60 -4.89 0.99
C THR A 32 24.05 -5.14 2.40
N ARG A 33 24.18 -4.15 3.30
CA ARG A 33 23.74 -4.26 4.70
C ARG A 33 22.44 -3.52 4.98
N LEU A 34 21.74 -3.12 3.92
CA LEU A 34 20.44 -2.50 4.04
C LEU A 34 19.36 -3.58 4.20
N GLN A 35 18.71 -3.54 5.36
CA GLN A 35 17.68 -4.49 5.74
C GLN A 35 16.35 -4.13 5.08
N ARG A 36 15.96 -2.85 5.13
CA ARG A 36 14.63 -2.41 4.69
C ARG A 36 14.63 -0.96 4.21
N VAL A 37 13.75 -0.64 3.26
CA VAL A 37 13.37 0.73 2.90
C VAL A 37 11.87 0.83 2.90
N ASN A 38 11.29 1.60 3.82
CA ASN A 38 9.86 1.88 3.80
C ASN A 38 9.55 3.13 2.96
N SER A 39 8.28 3.47 2.86
CA SER A 39 7.81 4.64 2.13
C SER A 39 8.40 5.97 2.53
N MET A 40 8.54 6.21 3.83
CA MET A 40 9.12 7.43 4.36
C MET A 40 10.60 7.51 3.99
N GLY A 41 11.33 6.40 4.13
CA GLY A 41 12.74 6.31 3.76
C GLY A 41 12.98 6.51 2.27
N LEU A 42 12.09 5.99 1.42
CA LEU A 42 12.17 6.19 -0.01
C LEU A 42 11.95 7.66 -0.41
N ALA A 43 11.00 8.36 0.21
CA ALA A 43 10.83 9.79 -0.03
C ALA A 43 12.05 10.62 0.42
N GLN A 44 12.70 10.23 1.51
CA GLN A 44 13.96 10.87 1.93
C GLN A 44 15.08 10.62 0.90
N LEU A 45 15.23 9.38 0.42
CA LEU A 45 16.19 9.05 -0.62
C LEU A 45 15.92 9.81 -1.92
N LEU A 46 14.66 9.93 -2.33
CA LEU A 46 14.25 10.71 -3.51
C LEU A 46 14.68 12.17 -3.39
N LYS A 47 14.36 12.80 -2.26
CA LYS A 47 14.74 14.19 -1.99
C LYS A 47 16.26 14.39 -2.09
N VAL A 48 17.02 13.51 -1.47
CA VAL A 48 18.49 13.57 -1.50
C VAL A 48 19.02 13.33 -2.92
N PHE A 49 18.44 12.40 -3.67
CA PHE A 49 18.86 12.13 -5.05
C PHE A 49 18.56 13.31 -5.98
N GLU A 50 17.44 14.01 -5.77
CA GLU A 50 17.11 15.24 -6.49
C GLU A 50 18.11 16.36 -6.18
N GLU A 51 18.44 16.58 -4.90
CA GLU A 51 19.43 17.57 -4.47
C GLU A 51 20.82 17.27 -5.07
N LEU A 52 21.28 16.03 -5.00
CA LEU A 52 22.58 15.61 -5.54
C LEU A 52 22.64 15.73 -7.07
N LYS A 53 21.55 15.38 -7.77
CA LYS A 53 21.46 15.55 -9.22
C LYS A 53 21.47 17.02 -9.63
N ALA A 54 20.78 17.91 -8.89
CA ALA A 54 20.82 19.35 -9.13
C ALA A 54 22.26 19.90 -9.03
N ARG A 55 23.10 19.30 -8.17
CA ARG A 55 24.52 19.62 -7.98
C ARG A 55 25.46 18.85 -8.92
N ARG A 56 24.92 18.13 -9.91
CA ARG A 56 25.65 17.32 -10.90
C ARG A 56 26.54 16.23 -10.30
N ILE A 57 26.20 15.74 -9.10
CA ILE A 57 26.87 14.59 -8.48
C ILE A 57 26.30 13.31 -9.11
N ARG A 58 27.16 12.40 -9.56
CA ARG A 58 26.71 11.11 -10.12
C ARG A 58 26.47 10.13 -8.99
N ILE A 59 25.26 9.58 -8.93
CA ILE A 59 24.86 8.58 -7.95
C ILE A 59 24.95 7.21 -8.60
N GLU A 60 25.64 6.28 -7.96
CA GLU A 60 25.61 4.88 -8.32
C GLU A 60 25.20 4.06 -7.13
N VAL A 61 24.46 2.99 -7.38
CA VAL A 61 24.00 2.09 -6.33
C VAL A 61 24.51 0.69 -6.60
N GLN A 62 25.01 0.03 -5.55
CA GLN A 62 25.53 -1.32 -5.59
C GLN A 62 24.77 -2.20 -4.59
N ASN A 63 24.70 -3.50 -4.89
CA ASN A 63 24.19 -4.55 -4.00
C ASN A 63 22.78 -4.28 -3.44
N MET A 64 21.90 -3.71 -4.27
CA MET A 64 20.49 -3.55 -3.89
C MET A 64 19.88 -4.91 -3.68
N ASN A 65 19.22 -5.09 -2.52
CA ASN A 65 18.32 -6.20 -2.36
C ASN A 65 17.13 -6.07 -3.34
N ARG A 66 16.45 -7.18 -3.59
CA ARG A 66 15.37 -7.25 -4.58
C ARG A 66 14.26 -6.24 -4.29
N MET A 67 13.81 -6.14 -3.05
CA MET A 67 12.75 -5.22 -2.63
C MET A 67 13.11 -3.77 -2.93
N VAL A 68 14.34 -3.35 -2.65
CA VAL A 68 14.79 -1.98 -2.88
C VAL A 68 15.00 -1.70 -4.37
N ASN A 69 15.50 -2.67 -5.14
CA ASN A 69 15.60 -2.56 -6.59
C ASN A 69 14.21 -2.39 -7.23
N MET A 70 13.26 -3.18 -6.76
CA MET A 70 11.87 -3.15 -7.16
C MET A 70 11.23 -1.78 -6.82
N LEU A 71 11.40 -1.28 -5.60
CA LEU A 71 10.96 0.06 -5.21
C LEU A 71 11.53 1.15 -6.12
N PHE A 72 12.82 1.06 -6.47
CA PHE A 72 13.46 2.06 -7.33
C PHE A 72 12.98 2.04 -8.77
N LYS A 73 12.70 0.84 -9.32
CA LYS A 73 12.06 0.70 -10.63
C LYS A 73 10.66 1.32 -10.60
N MET A 74 9.88 1.02 -9.56
CA MET A 74 8.48 1.45 -9.42
C MET A 74 8.32 2.96 -9.23
N THR A 75 9.23 3.60 -8.50
CA THR A 75 9.19 5.06 -8.24
C THR A 75 9.93 5.85 -9.32
N GLY A 76 10.55 5.16 -10.27
CA GLY A 76 11.39 5.76 -11.29
C GLY A 76 12.67 6.39 -10.72
N MET A 77 13.10 5.98 -9.53
CA MET A 77 14.37 6.42 -8.90
C MET A 77 15.60 6.08 -9.74
N ASN A 78 15.51 5.05 -10.59
CA ASN A 78 16.59 4.67 -11.50
C ASN A 78 17.02 5.83 -12.42
N ARG A 79 16.16 6.84 -12.68
CA ARG A 79 16.52 8.04 -13.46
C ARG A 79 17.59 8.94 -12.81
N PHE A 80 17.83 8.74 -11.51
CA PHE A 80 18.84 9.45 -10.74
C PHE A 80 20.16 8.69 -10.67
N LEU A 81 20.17 7.42 -11.09
CA LEU A 81 21.34 6.57 -11.08
C LEU A 81 22.14 6.70 -12.38
N GLY A 82 23.46 6.79 -12.27
CA GLY A 82 24.37 6.79 -13.40
C GLY A 82 24.56 5.38 -13.94
N VAL A 83 23.86 5.02 -15.00
CA VAL A 83 24.20 3.87 -15.86
C VAL A 83 24.16 4.34 -17.32
N GLY A 84 25.12 3.87 -18.11
CA GLY A 84 25.38 4.29 -19.50
C GLY A 84 24.15 4.31 -20.40
N GLU A 85 24.23 5.16 -21.42
CA GLU A 85 23.21 5.43 -22.45
C GLU A 85 22.41 4.18 -22.86
N GLY A 86 21.08 4.27 -22.77
CA GLY A 86 20.19 3.28 -23.38
C GLY A 86 18.79 3.17 -22.79
N ALA A 87 17.96 4.20 -22.98
CA ALA A 87 16.53 4.12 -23.32
C ALA A 87 15.84 5.45 -22.94
N LYS A 88 15.47 6.24 -23.96
CA LYS A 88 14.44 7.26 -23.81
C LYS A 88 13.14 6.54 -23.48
N VAL A 89 12.72 6.59 -22.23
CA VAL A 89 11.31 6.39 -21.89
C VAL A 89 10.71 7.78 -21.80
N GLU A 90 9.86 8.11 -22.76
CA GLU A 90 9.03 9.31 -22.71
C GLU A 90 8.24 9.30 -21.40
N PRO A 91 8.24 10.40 -20.63
CA PRO A 91 7.39 10.49 -19.45
C PRO A 91 5.94 10.39 -19.91
N ALA A 92 5.23 9.35 -19.44
CA ALA A 92 3.79 9.35 -19.47
C ALA A 92 3.31 10.64 -18.81
N GLN A 93 2.70 11.51 -19.62
CA GLN A 93 2.08 12.73 -19.15
C GLN A 93 0.93 12.34 -18.23
N VAL A 94 1.17 12.42 -16.93
CA VAL A 94 0.11 12.58 -15.94
C VAL A 94 -0.60 13.89 -16.30
N PRO A 95 -1.94 13.91 -16.44
CA PRO A 95 -2.65 15.17 -16.59
C PRO A 95 -2.35 15.99 -15.34
N VAL A 96 -1.59 17.08 -15.51
CA VAL A 96 -1.50 18.14 -14.52
C VAL A 96 -2.90 18.75 -14.48
N VAL A 97 -3.66 18.43 -13.43
CA VAL A 97 -4.90 19.13 -13.13
C VAL A 97 -4.50 20.57 -12.82
N GLN A 98 -4.66 21.43 -13.81
CA GLN A 98 -4.52 22.87 -13.65
C GLN A 98 -5.63 23.33 -12.69
N SER A 99 -5.21 23.90 -11.58
CA SER A 99 -6.07 24.67 -10.69
C SER A 99 -6.40 25.99 -11.38
N GLU A 100 -7.53 26.06 -12.06
CA GLU A 100 -8.15 27.35 -12.37
C GLU A 100 -8.98 27.81 -11.18
N GLY A 101 -8.79 29.07 -10.82
CA GLY A 101 -9.38 29.72 -9.67
C GLY A 101 -10.82 30.15 -9.89
N ASP A 102 -11.45 30.35 -8.74
CA ASP A 102 -12.62 31.17 -8.45
C ASP A 102 -14.02 30.63 -8.82
N ALA A 103 -14.65 29.98 -7.83
CA ALA A 103 -15.54 30.72 -6.93
C ALA A 103 -15.57 29.98 -5.59
N ALA A 104 -15.39 30.72 -4.49
CA ALA A 104 -15.65 30.21 -3.16
C ALA A 104 -17.15 29.90 -3.02
N GLU A 105 -17.56 28.68 -3.35
CA GLU A 105 -18.81 28.15 -2.82
C GLU A 105 -18.59 27.90 -1.32
N GLU A 106 -19.19 28.78 -0.52
CA GLU A 106 -19.39 28.58 0.90
C GLU A 106 -19.96 27.17 1.13
N PRO A 107 -19.49 26.46 2.17
CA PRO A 107 -19.92 25.10 2.41
C PRO A 107 -21.42 25.10 2.72
N ILE A 108 -22.24 24.53 1.83
CA ILE A 108 -23.68 24.36 2.04
C ILE A 108 -23.89 23.78 3.44
N PRO A 109 -24.45 24.54 4.40
CA PRO A 109 -24.73 24.03 5.73
C PRO A 109 -26.01 23.20 5.64
N GLY A 110 -25.91 21.88 5.89
CA GLY A 110 -27.11 21.08 6.19
C GLY A 110 -27.22 19.71 5.53
N GLU A 111 -26.38 19.34 4.57
CA GLU A 111 -26.48 18.01 3.96
C GLU A 111 -25.84 16.92 4.83
N LYS A 112 -26.57 15.81 4.97
CA LYS A 112 -26.16 14.61 5.68
C LYS A 112 -25.05 13.91 4.89
N LEU A 113 -23.88 13.74 5.49
CA LEU A 113 -22.76 13.04 4.86
C LEU A 113 -22.93 11.52 4.94
N ASN A 114 -22.37 10.79 3.99
CA ASN A 114 -22.26 9.34 3.99
C ASN A 114 -20.81 8.93 4.25
N PHE A 115 -20.58 8.18 5.33
CA PHE A 115 -19.29 7.63 5.70
C PHE A 115 -19.30 6.10 5.57
N MET A 116 -18.54 5.58 4.61
CA MET A 116 -18.41 4.14 4.39
C MET A 116 -17.07 3.62 4.89
N VAL A 117 -17.04 2.43 5.49
CA VAL A 117 -15.82 1.83 6.05
C VAL A 117 -15.70 0.37 5.65
N SER A 118 -14.58 0.01 5.04
CA SER A 118 -14.17 -1.38 4.83
C SER A 118 -13.67 -1.95 6.15
N LEU A 119 -14.49 -2.79 6.79
CA LEU A 119 -14.09 -3.45 8.03
C LEU A 119 -13.03 -4.52 7.74
N GLN A 120 -11.94 -4.50 8.52
CA GLN A 120 -10.91 -5.54 8.47
C GLN A 120 -11.33 -6.74 9.34
N SER A 121 -12.01 -6.48 10.45
CA SER A 121 -12.61 -7.50 11.30
C SER A 121 -13.91 -7.03 11.94
N SER A 122 -14.73 -7.96 12.40
CA SER A 122 -15.99 -7.66 13.12
C SER A 122 -15.74 -6.97 14.46
N GLN A 123 -14.55 -7.14 15.06
CA GLN A 123 -14.18 -6.53 16.35
C GLN A 123 -14.10 -4.99 16.27
N GLN A 124 -13.82 -4.44 15.08
CA GLN A 124 -13.71 -2.99 14.88
C GLN A 124 -15.06 -2.27 14.78
N LEU A 125 -16.17 -3.01 14.59
CA LEU A 125 -17.46 -2.41 14.23
C LEU A 125 -17.93 -1.35 15.25
N SER A 126 -17.84 -1.67 16.54
CA SER A 126 -18.20 -0.73 17.62
C SER A 126 -17.33 0.52 17.60
N GLY A 127 -16.02 0.36 17.42
CA GLY A 127 -15.08 1.46 17.30
C GLY A 127 -15.44 2.41 16.16
N TRP A 128 -15.85 1.88 15.00
CA TRP A 128 -16.23 2.72 13.87
C TRP A 128 -17.56 3.48 14.09
N TYR A 129 -18.50 2.94 14.86
CA TYR A 129 -19.67 3.71 15.31
C TYR A 129 -19.27 4.87 16.24
N PHE A 130 -18.31 4.64 17.15
CA PHE A 130 -17.77 5.71 17.98
C PHE A 130 -16.98 6.73 17.18
N MET A 131 -16.22 6.31 16.17
CA MET A 131 -15.56 7.20 15.20
C MET A 131 -16.57 8.09 14.48
N ASN A 132 -17.65 7.51 13.98
CA ASN A 132 -18.72 8.28 13.34
C ASN A 132 -19.35 9.30 14.31
N THR A 133 -19.60 8.90 15.56
CA THR A 133 -20.15 9.80 16.59
C THR A 133 -19.18 10.94 16.93
N TYR A 134 -17.89 10.63 17.00
CA TYR A 134 -16.82 11.60 17.21
C TYR A 134 -16.77 12.62 16.07
N LEU A 135 -16.75 12.15 14.82
CA LEU A 135 -16.74 13.00 13.63
C LEU A 135 -17.98 13.90 13.54
N GLN A 136 -19.17 13.38 13.81
CA GLN A 136 -20.41 14.17 13.82
C GLN A 136 -20.34 15.34 14.80
N ARG A 137 -19.80 15.10 16.01
CA ARG A 137 -19.64 16.15 17.04
C ARG A 137 -18.61 17.20 16.64
N GLN A 138 -17.47 16.77 16.08
CA GLN A 138 -16.40 17.68 15.67
C GLN A 138 -16.75 18.51 14.42
N LEU A 139 -17.54 17.95 13.50
CA LEU A 139 -17.98 18.64 12.29
C LEU A 139 -19.28 19.44 12.47
N GLY A 140 -20.05 19.14 13.52
CA GLY A 140 -21.37 19.73 13.73
C GLY A 140 -22.38 19.35 12.64
N ARG A 141 -22.23 18.17 12.01
CA ARG A 141 -23.05 17.71 10.88
C ARG A 141 -23.49 16.26 11.08
N PRO A 142 -24.70 15.88 10.62
CA PRO A 142 -25.13 14.48 10.67
C PRO A 142 -24.35 13.65 9.63
N ILE A 143 -23.93 12.45 10.05
CA ILE A 143 -23.19 11.51 9.19
C ILE A 143 -23.85 10.12 9.27
N ARG A 144 -24.32 9.62 8.12
CA ARG A 144 -24.75 8.23 7.94
C ARG A 144 -23.51 7.35 7.87
N PHE A 145 -23.38 6.43 8.82
CA PHE A 145 -22.34 5.41 8.78
C PHE A 145 -22.84 4.14 8.10
N GLU A 146 -22.03 3.58 7.21
CA GLU A 146 -22.31 2.33 6.51
C GLU A 146 -21.07 1.42 6.47
N PRO A 147 -21.04 0.35 7.28
CA PRO A 147 -19.95 -0.62 7.25
C PRO A 147 -20.06 -1.54 6.04
N VAL A 148 -18.94 -1.80 5.37
CA VAL A 148 -18.79 -2.76 4.28
C VAL A 148 -17.92 -3.92 4.77
N HIS A 149 -18.37 -5.17 4.57
CA HIS A 149 -17.67 -6.36 5.06
C HIS A 149 -16.78 -6.95 3.96
N GLY A 150 -15.46 -6.79 4.11
CA GLY A 150 -14.47 -7.04 3.07
C GLY A 150 -14.01 -8.49 2.86
N ALA A 151 -14.74 -9.50 3.35
CA ALA A 151 -14.43 -10.93 3.09
C ALA A 151 -15.48 -11.64 2.21
N LEU A 152 -16.70 -11.07 2.12
CA LEU A 152 -17.84 -11.59 1.35
C LEU A 152 -18.54 -10.48 0.55
N GLY A 153 -18.09 -9.23 0.70
CA GLY A 153 -18.67 -8.05 0.07
C GLY A 153 -18.25 -7.97 -1.39
N GLN A 154 -19.24 -7.85 -2.27
CA GLN A 154 -19.02 -7.69 -3.70
C GLN A 154 -18.08 -6.52 -3.97
N SER A 155 -17.02 -6.81 -4.71
CA SER A 155 -16.20 -5.84 -5.43
C SER A 155 -17.04 -4.67 -5.94
N GLY A 156 -16.64 -3.45 -5.60
CA GLY A 156 -17.33 -2.25 -6.08
C GLY A 156 -18.59 -1.83 -5.30
N THR A 157 -18.87 -2.38 -4.12
CA THR A 157 -19.93 -1.84 -3.23
C THR A 157 -19.68 -0.35 -2.93
N MET A 158 -18.44 0.03 -2.61
CA MET A 158 -18.06 1.43 -2.38
C MET A 158 -18.13 2.27 -3.66
N LEU A 159 -17.81 1.68 -4.82
CA LEU A 159 -17.87 2.35 -6.11
C LEU A 159 -19.32 2.65 -6.52
N LYS A 160 -20.25 1.70 -6.28
CA LYS A 160 -21.68 1.80 -6.60
C LYS A 160 -22.47 2.67 -5.61
N GLY A 161 -21.98 2.80 -4.38
CA GLY A 161 -22.59 3.66 -3.36
C GLY A 161 -22.43 5.15 -3.67
N ASN A 162 -22.94 6.02 -2.78
CA ASN A 162 -22.67 7.45 -2.84
C ASN A 162 -21.96 7.95 -1.56
N PRO A 163 -20.75 7.44 -1.26
CA PRO A 163 -20.00 7.90 -0.09
C PRO A 163 -19.47 9.31 -0.30
N ASP A 164 -19.41 10.07 0.79
CA ASP A 164 -18.69 11.34 0.84
C ASP A 164 -17.31 11.15 1.48
N ILE A 165 -17.23 10.26 2.48
CA ILE A 165 -15.99 9.87 3.16
C ILE A 165 -15.91 8.35 3.12
N VAL A 166 -14.71 7.82 2.85
CA VAL A 166 -14.46 6.37 2.81
C VAL A 166 -13.20 6.03 3.57
N PHE A 167 -13.24 4.98 4.39
CA PHE A 167 -12.04 4.27 4.83
C PHE A 167 -11.97 2.94 4.06
N ALA A 168 -11.06 2.85 3.12
CA ALA A 168 -11.03 1.80 2.11
C ALA A 168 -9.72 1.00 2.17
N LYS A 169 -9.80 -0.30 1.86
CA LYS A 169 -8.62 -1.12 1.58
C LYS A 169 -7.84 -0.55 0.38
N PRO A 170 -6.55 -0.86 0.22
CA PRO A 170 -5.71 -0.26 -0.83
C PRO A 170 -6.32 -0.34 -2.24
N PHE A 171 -6.88 -1.50 -2.62
CA PHE A 171 -7.49 -1.71 -3.93
C PHE A 171 -8.74 -0.83 -4.16
N ASP A 172 -9.68 -0.83 -3.21
CA ASP A 172 -10.88 0.01 -3.27
C ASP A 172 -10.53 1.50 -3.28
N ALA A 173 -9.55 1.91 -2.47
CA ALA A 173 -9.07 3.28 -2.44
C ALA A 173 -8.50 3.70 -3.81
N CYS A 174 -7.69 2.84 -4.45
CA CYS A 174 -7.18 3.08 -5.79
C CYS A 174 -8.29 3.21 -6.83
N ALA A 175 -9.28 2.31 -6.80
CA ALA A 175 -10.42 2.36 -7.69
C ALA A 175 -11.22 3.66 -7.51
N LEU A 176 -11.48 4.08 -6.26
CA LEU A 176 -12.17 5.34 -5.95
C LEU A 176 -11.38 6.58 -6.43
N MET A 177 -10.06 6.58 -6.26
CA MET A 177 -9.19 7.66 -6.76
C MET A 177 -9.24 7.74 -8.29
N GLN A 178 -9.07 6.63 -9.01
CA GLN A 178 -9.01 6.63 -10.47
C GLN A 178 -10.38 6.84 -11.14
N GLN A 179 -11.43 6.21 -10.62
CA GLN A 179 -12.73 6.18 -11.29
C GLN A 179 -13.66 7.30 -10.84
N ARG A 180 -13.49 7.82 -9.62
CA ARG A 180 -14.38 8.83 -9.01
C ARG A 180 -13.67 10.08 -8.51
N GLY A 181 -12.35 10.16 -8.68
CA GLY A 181 -11.57 11.35 -8.30
C GLY A 181 -11.54 11.62 -6.81
N PHE A 182 -11.66 10.59 -5.96
CA PHE A 182 -11.52 10.75 -4.50
C PHE A 182 -10.10 11.21 -4.14
N ILE A 183 -10.00 12.01 -3.08
CA ILE A 183 -8.73 12.53 -2.57
C ILE A 183 -8.31 11.70 -1.35
N PRO A 184 -7.12 11.07 -1.35
CA PRO A 184 -6.59 10.42 -0.16
C PRO A 184 -6.17 11.48 0.86
N LEU A 185 -6.84 11.51 2.02
CA LEU A 185 -6.58 12.50 3.07
C LEU A 185 -5.57 11.98 4.08
N LEU A 186 -5.77 10.75 4.56
CA LEU A 186 -5.01 10.17 5.66
C LEU A 186 -4.84 8.67 5.48
N ARG A 187 -3.81 8.11 6.12
CA ARG A 187 -3.62 6.68 6.37
C ARG A 187 -3.35 6.45 7.86
N PRO A 188 -3.56 5.23 8.38
CA PRO A 188 -3.12 4.90 9.73
C PRO A 188 -1.59 4.88 9.86
N LYS A 189 -1.06 5.18 11.06
CA LYS A 189 0.39 5.25 11.31
C LYS A 189 1.12 3.90 11.27
N ALA A 190 0.46 2.80 11.64
CA ALA A 190 1.09 1.49 11.81
C ALA A 190 0.23 0.33 11.29
N MET A 191 -0.51 0.54 10.19
CA MET A 191 -1.32 -0.50 9.56
C MET A 191 -0.90 -0.66 8.12
N VAL A 192 -0.36 -1.84 7.80
CA VAL A 192 0.06 -2.23 6.46
C VAL A 192 -0.35 -3.68 6.19
N ASP A 193 -0.69 -3.97 4.94
CA ASP A 193 -1.04 -5.30 4.44
C ASP A 193 0.19 -5.90 3.76
N GLU A 194 0.94 -6.73 4.48
CA GLU A 194 2.01 -7.53 3.87
C GLU A 194 1.50 -8.92 3.53
N ILE A 195 2.05 -9.53 2.48
CA ILE A 195 1.72 -10.88 2.05
C ILE A 195 2.93 -11.80 2.13
N CYS A 196 2.65 -13.09 2.28
CA CYS A 196 3.63 -14.14 2.18
C CYS A 196 3.22 -15.20 1.15
N ILE A 197 4.22 -15.86 0.58
CA ILE A 197 4.09 -17.02 -0.28
C ILE A 197 4.64 -18.23 0.46
N LEU A 198 3.81 -19.25 0.59
CA LEU A 198 4.12 -20.47 1.35
C LEU A 198 4.09 -21.68 0.44
N SER A 199 4.94 -22.67 0.71
CA SER A 199 4.81 -24.04 0.20
C SER A 199 4.66 -25.03 1.35
N ARG A 200 4.47 -26.31 1.04
CA ARG A 200 4.62 -27.38 2.04
C ARG A 200 6.07 -27.47 2.51
N ALA A 201 6.27 -27.77 3.79
CA ALA A 201 7.59 -28.02 4.37
C ALA A 201 8.25 -29.29 3.81
N ALA A 202 7.47 -30.27 3.38
CA ALA A 202 7.98 -31.51 2.78
C ALA A 202 8.28 -31.39 1.28
N ASP A 203 7.93 -30.28 0.62
CA ASP A 203 8.18 -30.11 -0.81
C ASP A 203 9.69 -30.07 -1.08
N ALA A 204 10.12 -30.78 -2.12
CA ALA A 204 11.52 -30.85 -2.53
C ALA A 204 12.02 -29.50 -3.03
N ARG A 205 11.15 -28.71 -3.68
CA ARG A 205 11.46 -27.36 -4.13
C ARG A 205 11.58 -26.42 -2.93
N GLN A 206 12.66 -25.65 -2.89
CA GLN A 206 13.02 -24.80 -1.75
C GLN A 206 12.88 -23.31 -2.05
N LYS A 207 12.90 -22.92 -3.33
CA LYS A 207 12.90 -21.52 -3.76
C LYS A 207 11.75 -21.24 -4.70
N LEU A 208 11.21 -20.03 -4.63
CA LEU A 208 10.10 -19.59 -5.46
C LEU A 208 10.36 -19.84 -6.96
N SER A 209 11.55 -19.53 -7.46
CA SER A 209 11.94 -19.74 -8.87
C SER A 209 11.86 -21.20 -9.38
N GLU A 210 11.70 -22.19 -8.48
CA GLU A 210 11.58 -23.61 -8.83
C GLU A 210 10.11 -24.02 -9.11
N PHE A 211 9.16 -23.09 -8.99
CA PHE A 211 7.71 -23.31 -9.09
C PHE A 211 7.07 -22.81 -10.39
N GLY A 212 7.75 -22.95 -11.54
CA GLY A 212 7.34 -22.32 -12.81
C GLY A 212 5.94 -22.66 -13.36
N ASN A 213 5.34 -23.80 -13.00
CA ASN A 213 3.98 -24.20 -13.42
C ASN A 213 3.08 -24.51 -12.20
N ALA A 214 3.26 -23.77 -11.10
CA ALA A 214 2.57 -24.06 -9.85
C ALA A 214 1.08 -23.73 -9.91
N ARG A 215 0.29 -24.52 -9.19
CA ARG A 215 -1.06 -24.11 -8.77
C ARG A 215 -0.97 -23.32 -7.48
N ILE A 216 -1.64 -22.18 -7.42
CA ILE A 216 -1.54 -21.28 -6.27
C ILE A 216 -2.93 -21.00 -5.71
N ALA A 217 -3.14 -21.29 -4.42
CA ALA A 217 -4.31 -20.81 -3.73
C ALA A 217 -4.08 -19.40 -3.16
N VAL A 218 -5.07 -18.52 -3.29
CA VAL A 218 -5.09 -17.20 -2.66
C VAL A 218 -6.09 -17.23 -1.50
N ALA A 219 -5.63 -16.87 -0.30
CA ALA A 219 -6.46 -16.79 0.91
C ALA A 219 -7.37 -15.56 0.95
N ALA A 220 -7.86 -15.11 -0.20
CA ALA A 220 -8.73 -13.96 -0.37
C ALA A 220 -9.49 -14.10 -1.69
N SER A 221 -10.34 -13.12 -2.00
CA SER A 221 -11.03 -13.01 -3.29
C SER A 221 -10.12 -12.44 -4.39
N SER A 222 -10.56 -12.57 -5.64
CA SER A 222 -9.80 -12.14 -6.84
C SER A 222 -9.66 -10.62 -6.99
N ASP A 223 -10.43 -9.84 -6.24
CA ASP A 223 -10.36 -8.38 -6.15
C ASP A 223 -9.58 -7.89 -4.93
N SER A 224 -8.90 -8.80 -4.22
CA SER A 224 -8.13 -8.45 -3.04
C SER A 224 -6.76 -7.87 -3.42
N PHE A 225 -6.27 -6.95 -2.59
CA PHE A 225 -4.89 -6.49 -2.70
C PHE A 225 -3.88 -7.63 -2.42
N VAL A 226 -4.30 -8.68 -1.70
CA VAL A 226 -3.49 -9.89 -1.46
C VAL A 226 -3.15 -10.59 -2.77
N TYR A 227 -4.15 -10.80 -3.63
CA TYR A 227 -3.96 -11.37 -4.95
C TYR A 227 -3.02 -10.51 -5.81
N LEU A 228 -3.27 -9.19 -5.82
CA LEU A 228 -2.48 -8.25 -6.61
C LEU A 228 -1.01 -8.25 -6.18
N LEU A 229 -0.75 -8.11 -4.88
CA LEU A 229 0.60 -8.05 -4.34
C LEU A 229 1.32 -9.40 -4.49
N GLY A 230 0.58 -10.50 -4.40
CA GLY A 230 1.07 -11.83 -4.70
C GLY A 230 1.54 -11.99 -6.15
N ARG A 231 0.72 -11.59 -7.13
CA ARG A 231 1.12 -11.59 -8.56
C ARG A 231 2.36 -10.75 -8.81
N PHE A 232 2.37 -9.56 -8.23
CA PHE A 232 3.53 -8.69 -8.29
C PHE A 232 4.80 -9.34 -7.73
N LEU A 233 4.70 -10.03 -6.60
CA LEU A 233 5.84 -10.72 -6.01
C LEU A 233 6.28 -11.94 -6.84
N LEU A 234 5.37 -12.62 -7.54
CA LEU A 234 5.70 -13.70 -8.47
C LEU A 234 6.48 -13.15 -9.68
N ASP A 235 5.96 -12.12 -10.34
CA ASP A 235 6.58 -11.48 -11.51
C ASP A 235 8.01 -11.01 -11.19
N GLU A 236 8.18 -10.34 -10.05
CA GLU A 236 9.50 -9.85 -9.63
C GLU A 236 10.46 -10.98 -9.21
N SER A 237 9.95 -12.21 -9.01
CA SER A 237 10.74 -13.42 -8.76
C SER A 237 11.11 -14.16 -10.05
N GLY A 238 10.65 -13.67 -11.21
CA GLY A 238 10.81 -14.33 -12.49
C GLY A 238 9.78 -15.43 -12.76
N ILE A 239 8.68 -15.49 -11.99
CA ILE A 239 7.53 -16.35 -12.30
C ILE A 239 6.51 -15.49 -13.01
N ASP A 240 6.17 -15.85 -14.24
CA ASP A 240 5.14 -15.16 -15.01
C ASP A 240 3.76 -15.41 -14.37
N SER A 241 3.24 -14.42 -13.65
CA SER A 241 1.96 -14.56 -12.95
C SER A 241 0.75 -14.67 -13.88
N ASP A 242 0.88 -14.32 -15.17
CA ASP A 242 -0.18 -14.50 -16.17
C ASP A 242 -0.31 -15.97 -16.61
N SER A 243 0.75 -16.77 -16.43
CA SER A 243 0.78 -18.19 -16.77
C SER A 243 0.27 -19.12 -15.66
N ILE A 244 -0.09 -18.56 -14.50
CA ILE A 244 -0.44 -19.31 -13.28
C ILE A 244 -1.95 -19.46 -13.12
N GLU A 245 -2.38 -20.67 -12.74
CA GLU A 245 -3.75 -20.94 -12.31
C GLU A 245 -3.93 -20.61 -10.82
N PHE A 246 -4.88 -19.73 -10.52
CA PHE A 246 -5.18 -19.26 -9.16
C PHE A 246 -6.50 -19.80 -8.60
N ASP A 247 -6.42 -20.44 -7.44
CA ASP A 247 -7.58 -20.88 -6.66
C ASP A 247 -7.93 -19.87 -5.56
N PHE A 248 -9.02 -19.12 -5.74
CA PHE A 248 -9.49 -18.16 -4.73
C PHE A 248 -10.22 -18.87 -3.59
N ALA A 249 -9.48 -19.21 -2.54
CA ALA A 249 -10.00 -19.89 -1.38
C ALA A 249 -10.85 -18.98 -0.47
N GLY A 250 -10.63 -17.65 -0.53
CA GLY A 250 -11.38 -16.65 0.24
C GLY A 250 -11.11 -16.62 1.74
N THR A 251 -10.54 -17.69 2.31
CA THR A 251 -10.16 -17.78 3.73
C THR A 251 -8.83 -18.51 3.87
N GLU A 252 -8.09 -18.18 4.92
CA GLU A 252 -6.80 -18.77 5.24
C GLU A 252 -6.93 -20.26 5.53
N VAL A 253 -7.96 -20.66 6.28
CA VAL A 253 -8.19 -22.07 6.63
C VAL A 253 -8.40 -22.92 5.36
N LYS A 254 -9.19 -22.43 4.40
CA LYS A 254 -9.39 -23.16 3.13
C LYS A 254 -8.11 -23.19 2.30
N ALA A 255 -7.40 -22.06 2.18
CA ALA A 255 -6.14 -22.01 1.41
C ALA A 255 -5.08 -22.98 1.99
N MET A 256 -4.91 -22.99 3.31
CA MET A 256 -3.99 -23.90 3.99
C MET A 256 -4.38 -25.37 3.82
N ARG A 257 -5.68 -25.67 3.83
CA ARG A 257 -6.18 -27.02 3.56
C ARG A 257 -5.79 -27.48 2.15
N LEU A 258 -6.04 -26.65 1.12
CA LEU A 258 -5.65 -26.97 -0.26
C LEU A 258 -4.15 -27.26 -0.38
N LEU A 259 -3.31 -26.52 0.36
CA LEU A 259 -1.86 -26.72 0.35
C LEU A 259 -1.44 -28.05 1.00
N ILE A 260 -2.03 -28.38 2.14
CA ILE A 260 -1.73 -29.58 2.93
C ILE A 260 -2.28 -30.84 2.24
N ASP A 261 -3.45 -30.74 1.63
CA ASP A 261 -4.11 -31.83 0.87
C ASP A 261 -3.46 -32.03 -0.52
N GLU A 262 -2.37 -31.31 -0.83
CA GLU A 262 -1.61 -31.37 -2.09
C GLU A 262 -2.42 -30.97 -3.35
N GLU A 263 -3.51 -30.24 -3.19
CA GLU A 263 -4.33 -29.73 -4.30
C GLU A 263 -3.68 -28.53 -5.01
N VAL A 264 -2.90 -27.73 -4.27
CA VAL A 264 -2.11 -26.60 -4.77
C VAL A 264 -0.65 -26.70 -4.32
N ASP A 265 0.27 -26.07 -5.04
CA ASP A 265 1.70 -26.05 -4.71
C ASP A 265 2.07 -24.96 -3.72
N MET A 266 1.40 -23.81 -3.81
CA MET A 266 1.69 -22.64 -3.00
C MET A 266 0.42 -21.95 -2.50
N VAL A 267 0.57 -21.18 -1.43
CA VAL A 267 -0.46 -20.29 -0.89
C VAL A 267 0.05 -18.86 -0.81
N ILE A 268 -0.78 -17.91 -1.26
CA ILE A 268 -0.61 -16.48 -1.01
C ILE A 268 -1.61 -16.05 0.06
N MET A 269 -1.13 -15.43 1.14
CA MET A 269 -1.98 -14.92 2.23
C MET A 269 -1.35 -13.71 2.92
N LEU A 270 -2.11 -13.04 3.80
CA LEU A 270 -1.57 -11.98 4.65
C LEU A 270 -0.51 -12.54 5.60
N SER A 271 0.62 -11.85 5.71
CA SER A 271 1.73 -12.23 6.58
C SER A 271 1.33 -12.27 8.06
N GLU A 272 0.47 -11.33 8.49
CA GLU A 272 -0.08 -11.34 9.85
C GLU A 272 -0.95 -12.57 10.09
N ALA A 273 -1.77 -12.96 9.12
CA ALA A 273 -2.60 -14.15 9.24
C ALA A 273 -1.76 -15.43 9.32
N TYR A 274 -0.66 -15.53 8.57
CA TYR A 274 0.33 -16.61 8.70
C TYR A 274 0.96 -16.64 10.10
N LYS A 275 1.37 -15.48 10.64
CA LYS A 275 1.91 -15.35 12.00
C LYS A 275 0.91 -15.76 13.09
N ASN A 276 -0.38 -15.67 12.80
CA ASN A 276 -1.46 -16.07 13.72
C ASN A 276 -1.89 -17.55 13.57
N LEU A 277 -1.37 -18.30 12.59
CA LEU A 277 -1.65 -19.73 12.47
C LEU A 277 -1.08 -20.53 13.65
N SER A 278 -1.65 -21.71 13.92
CA SER A 278 -1.15 -22.60 14.95
C SER A 278 0.27 -23.08 14.64
N GLY A 279 1.06 -23.34 15.69
CA GLY A 279 2.45 -23.83 15.53
C GLY A 279 2.52 -25.13 14.71
N LEU A 280 1.50 -26.00 14.84
CA LEU A 280 1.39 -27.23 14.06
C LEU A 280 1.24 -26.93 12.56
N VAL A 281 0.29 -26.07 12.17
CA VAL A 281 0.07 -25.72 10.75
C VAL A 281 1.31 -25.02 10.19
N ARG A 282 1.93 -24.08 10.92
CA ARG A 282 3.16 -23.42 10.46
C ARG A 282 4.31 -24.41 10.25
N SER A 283 4.44 -25.43 11.10
CA SER A 283 5.49 -26.45 10.97
C SER A 283 5.35 -27.32 9.70
N MET A 284 4.14 -27.39 9.13
CA MET A 284 3.86 -28.09 7.87
C MET A 284 4.13 -27.23 6.63
N THR A 285 4.55 -25.97 6.82
CA THR A 285 4.75 -25.00 5.75
C THR A 285 6.19 -24.49 5.70
N ARG A 286 6.60 -23.99 4.54
CA ARG A 286 7.84 -23.26 4.31
C ARG A 286 7.49 -21.88 3.77
N LEU A 287 8.05 -20.84 4.39
CA LEU A 287 8.01 -19.49 3.85
C LEU A 287 8.95 -19.40 2.65
N LEU A 288 8.41 -19.18 1.46
CA LEU A 288 9.19 -19.01 0.23
C LEU A 288 9.57 -17.55 0.02
N ASP A 289 8.65 -16.62 0.29
CA ASP A 289 8.85 -15.18 0.15
C ASP A 289 7.86 -14.38 1.02
N GLU A 290 8.21 -13.15 1.38
CA GLU A 290 7.38 -12.23 2.17
C GLU A 290 7.64 -10.78 1.74
N THR A 291 6.58 -9.97 1.65
CA THR A 291 6.74 -8.53 1.46
C THR A 291 7.01 -7.82 2.79
N ASP A 292 7.88 -6.80 2.77
CA ASP A 292 8.23 -5.99 3.94
C ASP A 292 8.26 -4.48 3.64
N SER A 293 7.56 -4.10 2.58
CA SER A 293 7.70 -2.81 1.90
C SER A 293 6.98 -1.65 2.61
N CYS A 294 5.93 -1.96 3.37
CA CYS A 294 5.06 -1.03 4.09
C CYS A 294 4.30 -0.02 3.20
N TYR A 295 3.95 -0.39 1.96
CA TYR A 295 3.22 0.49 1.03
C TYR A 295 1.76 0.14 0.83
N ALA A 296 1.35 -1.08 1.16
CA ALA A 296 -0.03 -1.50 1.09
C ALA A 296 -0.73 -1.09 2.38
N PHE A 297 -1.55 -0.05 2.37
CA PHE A 297 -2.26 0.37 3.56
C PHE A 297 -3.65 0.92 3.23
N PRO A 298 -4.61 0.82 4.16
CA PRO A 298 -5.92 1.43 3.96
C PRO A 298 -5.82 2.95 3.99
N LEU A 299 -6.73 3.59 3.27
CA LEU A 299 -6.78 5.04 3.10
C LEU A 299 -8.13 5.58 3.55
N LEU A 300 -8.08 6.70 4.29
CA LEU A 300 -9.22 7.59 4.46
C LEU A 300 -9.25 8.55 3.27
N CYS A 301 -10.18 8.34 2.35
CA CYS A 301 -10.40 9.22 1.22
C CYS A 301 -11.68 10.04 1.42
N ALA A 302 -11.72 11.21 0.79
CA ALA A 302 -12.92 12.03 0.73
C ALA A 302 -13.26 12.37 -0.72
N SER A 303 -14.55 12.53 -0.98
CA SER A 303 -15.07 12.96 -2.26
C SER A 303 -14.51 14.36 -2.62
N PRO A 304 -14.32 14.65 -3.93
CA PRO A 304 -13.94 15.98 -4.40
C PRO A 304 -14.98 17.06 -4.08
N GLN A 305 -16.26 16.69 -3.90
CA GLN A 305 -17.32 17.62 -3.49
C GLN A 305 -17.10 18.18 -2.07
N LEU A 306 -16.35 17.47 -1.22
CA LEU A 306 -16.03 17.91 0.15
C LEU A 306 -14.75 18.76 0.26
N LYS A 307 -14.25 19.33 -0.84
CA LYS A 307 -12.96 20.06 -0.87
C LYS A 307 -12.82 21.11 0.24
N SER A 308 -13.89 21.84 0.54
CA SER A 308 -13.90 22.89 1.57
C SER A 308 -13.67 22.38 3.00
N ILE A 309 -13.97 21.10 3.28
CA ILE A 309 -13.82 20.50 4.62
C ILE A 309 -12.65 19.51 4.73
N HIS A 310 -11.91 19.24 3.64
CA HIS A 310 -10.78 18.30 3.66
C HIS A 310 -9.72 18.66 4.70
N ALA A 311 -9.33 19.94 4.80
CA ALA A 311 -8.36 20.41 5.78
C ALA A 311 -8.89 20.25 7.22
N GLN A 312 -10.18 20.48 7.44
CA GLN A 312 -10.82 20.26 8.74
C GLN A 312 -10.84 18.77 9.11
N LEU A 313 -11.19 17.89 8.17
CA LEU A 313 -11.16 16.43 8.36
C LEU A 313 -9.76 15.94 8.76
N LYS A 314 -8.72 16.37 8.03
CA LYS A 314 -7.33 16.03 8.37
C LYS A 314 -6.99 16.42 9.81
N LYS A 315 -7.27 17.67 10.16
CA LYS A 315 -7.00 18.22 11.50
C LYS A 315 -7.73 17.46 12.60
N ILE A 316 -9.03 17.18 12.43
CA ILE A 316 -9.83 16.44 13.42
C ILE A 316 -9.23 15.06 13.68
N MET A 317 -8.93 14.32 12.61
CA MET A 317 -8.44 12.94 12.71
C MET A 317 -7.02 12.88 13.30
N GLN A 318 -6.14 13.80 12.93
CA GLN A 318 -4.78 13.87 13.48
C GLN A 318 -4.76 14.27 14.96
N ALA A 319 -5.69 15.12 15.42
CA ALA A 319 -5.77 15.55 16.82
C ALA A 319 -6.30 14.46 17.78
N MET A 320 -6.81 13.34 17.25
CA MET A 320 -7.40 12.27 18.08
C MET A 320 -6.42 11.68 19.11
N GLU A 321 -5.13 11.63 18.80
CA GLU A 321 -4.09 11.11 19.70
C GLU A 321 -3.87 12.01 20.93
N GLU A 322 -4.18 13.30 20.79
CA GLU A 322 -4.00 14.31 21.83
C GLU A 322 -5.21 14.35 22.78
N GLU A 323 -6.40 14.00 22.29
CA GLU A 323 -7.64 14.04 23.03
C GLU A 323 -7.94 12.72 23.77
N PRO A 324 -8.28 12.72 25.07
CA PRO A 324 -8.64 11.49 25.80
C PRO A 324 -9.77 10.68 25.14
N ARG A 325 -10.79 11.37 24.60
CA ARG A 325 -11.89 10.72 23.87
C ARG A 325 -11.43 10.19 22.51
N GLY A 326 -10.60 10.94 21.80
CA GLY A 326 -10.03 10.49 20.51
C GLY A 326 -9.20 9.23 20.68
N ARG A 327 -8.34 9.15 21.71
CA ARG A 327 -7.55 7.95 22.02
C ARG A 327 -8.39 6.70 22.27
N LEU A 328 -9.51 6.82 22.97
CA LEU A 328 -10.43 5.69 23.19
C LEU A 328 -11.05 5.20 21.86
N VAL A 329 -11.45 6.13 20.99
CA VAL A 329 -11.98 5.79 19.67
C VAL A 329 -10.92 5.10 18.79
N LEU A 330 -9.68 5.60 18.82
CA LEU A 330 -8.55 4.98 18.12
C LEU A 330 -8.31 3.54 18.62
N GLN A 331 -8.31 3.35 19.94
CA GLN A 331 -8.17 2.03 20.55
C GLN A 331 -9.28 1.06 20.10
N ASP A 332 -10.54 1.49 20.12
CA ASP A 332 -11.69 0.65 19.74
C ASP A 332 -11.73 0.34 18.24
N THR A 333 -11.11 1.18 17.40
CA THR A 333 -10.93 0.93 15.96
C THR A 333 -9.68 0.11 15.64
N LEU A 334 -8.88 -0.23 16.66
CA LEU A 334 -7.56 -0.87 16.52
C LEU A 334 -6.58 -0.03 15.69
N LEU A 335 -6.68 1.30 15.78
CA LEU A 335 -5.80 2.25 15.10
C LEU A 335 -4.90 2.93 16.12
N SER A 336 -3.64 3.17 15.77
CA SER A 336 -2.69 3.89 16.62
C SER A 336 -2.70 5.40 16.40
N GLY A 337 -3.34 5.88 15.33
CA GLY A 337 -3.31 7.27 14.91
C GLY A 337 -3.34 7.43 13.40
N TRP A 338 -3.31 8.69 12.96
CA TRP A 338 -3.46 9.07 11.56
C TRP A 338 -2.28 9.92 11.09
N MET A 339 -1.91 9.75 9.83
CA MET A 339 -0.91 10.60 9.17
C MET A 339 -1.27 10.83 7.71
N GLU A 340 -0.75 11.90 7.13
CA GLU A 340 -0.93 12.14 5.70
C GLU A 340 -0.08 11.14 4.90
N PRO A 341 -0.65 10.52 3.85
CA PRO A 341 0.13 9.70 2.96
C PRO A 341 1.07 10.59 2.13
N LEU A 342 2.26 10.10 1.83
CA LEU A 342 3.19 10.74 0.92
C LEU A 342 2.71 10.58 -0.52
N ALA A 343 3.01 11.57 -1.36
CA ALA A 343 2.65 11.53 -2.77
C ALA A 343 3.21 10.29 -3.49
N ASP A 344 4.43 9.85 -3.13
CA ASP A 344 5.04 8.64 -3.68
C ASP A 344 4.36 7.35 -3.22
N GLU A 345 3.86 7.29 -1.99
CA GLU A 345 3.08 6.13 -1.53
C GLU A 345 1.82 5.97 -2.37
N ILE A 346 1.10 7.07 -2.61
CA ILE A 346 -0.12 7.07 -3.43
C ILE A 346 0.20 6.69 -4.88
N ARG A 347 1.28 7.24 -5.46
CA ARG A 347 1.74 6.88 -6.81
C ARG A 347 2.02 5.38 -6.92
N MET A 348 2.67 4.79 -5.92
CA MET A 348 3.01 3.38 -5.93
C MET A 348 1.78 2.48 -5.87
N LEU A 349 0.85 2.78 -4.96
CA LEU A 349 -0.43 2.09 -4.86
C LEU A 349 -1.19 2.12 -6.19
N LEU A 350 -1.30 3.29 -6.80
CA LEU A 350 -1.98 3.47 -8.09
C LEU A 350 -1.27 2.75 -9.24
N MET A 351 0.06 2.73 -9.26
CA MET A 351 0.83 2.02 -10.28
C MET A 351 0.61 0.50 -10.18
N LEU A 352 0.74 -0.06 -8.98
CA LEU A 352 0.47 -1.48 -8.72
C LEU A 352 -0.95 -1.85 -9.10
N PHE A 353 -1.92 -1.04 -8.65
CA PHE A 353 -3.32 -1.19 -9.03
C PHE A 353 -3.46 -1.22 -10.56
N SER A 354 -3.01 -0.19 -11.27
CA SER A 354 -3.17 -0.08 -12.73
C SER A 354 -2.54 -1.24 -13.50
N ARG A 355 -1.41 -1.76 -13.02
CA ARG A 355 -0.69 -2.85 -13.70
C ARG A 355 -1.45 -4.19 -13.63
N TYR A 356 -2.08 -4.48 -12.50
CA TYR A 356 -2.63 -5.81 -12.22
C TYR A 356 -4.15 -5.84 -12.09
N SER A 357 -4.82 -4.68 -12.05
CA SER A 357 -6.29 -4.57 -12.02
C SER A 357 -6.93 -4.49 -13.40
N ALA A 358 -6.14 -4.28 -14.46
CA ALA A 358 -6.66 -4.26 -15.82
C ALA A 358 -7.17 -5.66 -16.21
N PRO A 359 -8.39 -5.79 -16.73
CA PRO A 359 -8.83 -7.05 -17.32
C PRO A 359 -7.92 -7.38 -18.51
N GLU A 360 -7.67 -8.68 -18.70
CA GLU A 360 -6.98 -9.23 -19.87
C GLU A 360 -7.37 -8.44 -21.12
N LYS A 361 -6.37 -8.01 -21.90
CA LYS A 361 -6.61 -7.63 -23.28
C LYS A 361 -7.15 -8.88 -23.98
N VAL A 362 -8.46 -8.98 -24.09
CA VAL A 362 -9.10 -9.87 -25.05
C VAL A 362 -8.64 -9.37 -26.41
N GLU A 363 -7.65 -10.06 -26.99
CA GLU A 363 -7.26 -9.87 -28.38
C GLU A 363 -8.51 -10.07 -29.25
N ALA A 364 -8.83 -9.05 -30.05
CA ALA A 364 -9.88 -9.09 -31.06
C ALA A 364 -9.35 -9.65 -32.37
#